data_AF-A0A960GEG0-F1
#
_entry.id   AF-A0A960GEG0-F1
#
_cell.length_a   1.000
_cell.length_b   1.000
_cell.length_c   1.000
_cell.angle_alpha   90.00
_cell.angle_beta   90.00
_cell.angle_gamma   90.00
#
_symmetry.space_group_name_H-M   'P 1'
#
loop_
_entity.id
_entity.type
_entity.pdbx_description
1 polymer ?
#
loop_
_entity_poly.entity_id
_entity_poly.type
_entity_poly.pdbx_seq_one_letter_code
_entity_poly.pdbx_strand_id
1 'polypeptide(L)'
;MINCSSQELQFDTDIWTIDHGELWLEDNVGGSSGSLVAFTGKGLVEVESDGFLTGAEGTGYLGTPQNPNDTQITLNFDDPYAGGNSFSCSAQNPALACTVSTSGNDNAIAVYIVKDSGS
;
A
#
# COMPACT_ATOMS: atom_id res chain seq x y z
N MET A 1 -4.51 -2.59 -3.42
CA MET A 1 -5.25 -1.36 -3.09
C MET A 1 -6.42 -1.17 -4.05
N ILE A 2 -7.55 -0.69 -3.55
CA ILE A 2 -8.75 -0.31 -4.33
C ILE A 2 -9.04 1.17 -4.05
N ASN A 3 -8.97 2.01 -5.09
CA ASN A 3 -9.25 3.43 -4.97
C ASN A 3 -10.71 3.71 -5.35
N CYS A 4 -11.57 3.95 -4.37
CA CYS A 4 -12.96 4.36 -4.58
C CYS A 4 -13.18 5.86 -4.35
N SER A 5 -12.10 6.65 -4.22
CA SER A 5 -12.19 8.09 -4.03
C SER A 5 -12.42 8.83 -5.34
N SER A 6 -12.75 10.12 -5.24
CA SER A 6 -12.81 11.04 -6.37
C SER A 6 -11.45 11.63 -6.76
N GLN A 7 -10.35 11.08 -6.24
CA GLN A 7 -8.97 11.51 -6.50
C GLN A 7 -8.15 10.37 -7.13
N GLU A 8 -7.28 10.69 -8.09
CA GLU A 8 -6.25 9.73 -8.53
C GLU A 8 -5.17 9.66 -7.46
N LEU A 9 -4.72 8.45 -7.17
CA LEU A 9 -3.62 8.21 -6.27
C LEU A 9 -2.49 7.55 -7.04
N GLN A 10 -1.27 7.73 -6.57
CA GLN A 10 -0.10 7.07 -7.13
C GLN A 10 0.69 6.48 -5.98
N PHE A 11 1.15 5.25 -6.12
CA PHE A 11 2.15 4.74 -5.19
C PHE A 11 3.41 5.59 -5.31
N ASP A 12 4.00 6.01 -4.19
CA ASP A 12 5.29 6.69 -4.22
C ASP A 12 6.39 5.74 -3.77
N THR A 13 6.77 4.82 -4.65
CA THR A 13 7.72 3.74 -4.30
C THR A 13 9.14 4.25 -4.03
N ASP A 14 9.45 5.48 -4.40
CA ASP A 14 10.77 6.09 -4.13
C ASP A 14 10.96 6.42 -2.64
N ILE A 15 9.85 6.57 -1.91
CA ILE A 15 9.86 6.89 -0.47
C ILE A 15 9.34 5.74 0.41
N TRP A 16 8.98 4.59 -0.16
CA TRP A 16 8.60 3.42 0.63
C TRP A 16 9.78 2.95 1.47
N THR A 17 9.49 2.56 2.70
CA THR A 17 10.48 1.94 3.59
C THR A 17 10.17 0.47 3.70
N ILE A 18 11.12 -0.38 3.32
CA ILE A 18 11.05 -1.82 3.52
C ILE A 18 12.05 -2.15 4.63
N ASP A 19 11.52 -2.48 5.79
CA ASP A 19 12.32 -2.77 6.98
C ASP A 19 12.80 -4.23 6.95
N HIS A 20 11.98 -5.13 6.40
CA HIS A 20 12.30 -6.53 6.11
C HIS A 20 11.64 -6.99 4.81
N GLY A 21 12.36 -7.76 3.97
CA GLY A 21 11.86 -8.25 2.69
C GLY A 21 12.25 -7.42 1.47
N GLU A 22 11.72 -7.79 0.31
CA GLU A 22 11.88 -7.11 -0.98
C GLU A 22 10.51 -6.73 -1.55
N LEU A 23 10.40 -5.49 -2.06
CA LEU A 23 9.18 -4.98 -2.68
C LEU A 23 9.17 -5.30 -4.18
N TRP A 24 8.12 -5.96 -4.62
CA TRP A 24 7.81 -6.26 -6.01
C TRP A 24 6.55 -5.50 -6.45
N LEU A 25 6.64 -4.86 -7.60
CA LEU A 25 5.49 -4.24 -8.26
C LEU A 25 4.99 -5.19 -9.33
N GLU A 26 3.86 -5.84 -9.10
CA GLU A 26 3.20 -6.61 -10.16
C GLU A 26 2.55 -5.64 -11.17
N ASP A 27 3.11 -5.60 -12.38
CA ASP A 27 2.71 -4.68 -13.44
C ASP A 27 1.37 -5.08 -14.10
N ASN A 28 0.37 -4.21 -13.95
CA ASN A 28 -0.56 -3.82 -15.02
C ASN A 28 -0.69 -2.28 -15.10
N VAL A 29 0.30 -1.56 -14.58
CA VAL A 29 0.37 -0.11 -14.53
C VAL A 29 1.86 0.31 -14.57
N GLY A 30 2.45 0.24 -15.77
CA GLY A 30 3.65 0.95 -16.20
C GLY A 30 4.81 1.00 -15.21
N GLY A 31 5.72 0.03 -15.29
CA GLY A 31 7.02 0.04 -14.64
C GLY A 31 7.80 1.35 -14.82
N SER A 32 7.75 2.19 -13.80
CA SER A 32 8.67 3.28 -13.42
C SER A 32 8.07 3.89 -12.16
N SER A 33 8.89 4.39 -11.23
CA SER A 33 8.48 4.96 -9.94
C SER A 33 7.06 5.53 -9.93
N GLY A 34 6.18 4.79 -9.26
CA GLY A 34 4.78 5.11 -9.07
C GLY A 34 3.81 4.57 -10.11
N SER A 35 3.24 3.42 -9.77
CA SER A 35 2.04 2.89 -10.38
C SER A 35 0.83 3.78 -10.03
N LEU A 36 0.25 4.37 -11.06
CA LEU A 36 -0.96 5.20 -11.02
C LEU A 36 -2.18 4.34 -10.68
N VAL A 37 -2.84 4.64 -9.57
CA VAL A 37 -4.11 4.03 -9.21
C VAL A 37 -5.24 4.98 -9.56
N ALA A 38 -5.69 4.86 -10.82
CA ALA A 38 -6.77 5.65 -11.40
C ALA A 38 -8.05 5.63 -10.53
N PHE A 39 -8.96 6.58 -10.76
CA PHE A 39 -10.27 6.60 -10.10
C PHE A 39 -10.98 5.26 -10.26
N THR A 40 -11.55 4.70 -9.20
CA THR A 40 -12.18 3.36 -9.20
C THR A 40 -11.25 2.22 -9.63
N GLY A 41 -9.94 2.48 -9.71
CA GLY A 41 -8.89 1.57 -10.13
C GLY A 41 -8.34 0.72 -8.98
N LYS A 42 -7.47 -0.21 -9.36
CA LYS A 42 -6.74 -1.08 -8.44
C LYS A 42 -5.26 -1.00 -8.73
N GLY A 43 -4.46 -0.99 -7.66
CA GLY A 43 -3.02 -1.17 -7.73
C GLY A 43 -2.61 -2.37 -6.88
N LEU A 44 -1.65 -3.16 -7.34
CA LEU A 44 -1.10 -4.30 -6.62
C LEU A 44 0.36 -4.03 -6.29
N VAL A 45 0.76 -4.43 -5.09
CA VAL A 45 2.15 -4.53 -4.66
C VAL A 45 2.30 -5.86 -3.94
N GLU A 46 3.47 -6.45 -4.05
CA GLU A 46 3.84 -7.68 -3.36
C GLU A 46 5.11 -7.42 -2.58
N VAL A 47 5.23 -8.00 -1.39
CA VAL A 47 6.44 -7.92 -0.58
C VAL A 47 6.80 -9.33 -0.17
N GLU A 48 8.00 -9.75 -0.52
CA GLU A 48 8.49 -11.10 -0.24
C GLU A 48 9.52 -11.04 0.91
N SER A 49 9.46 -11.99 1.84
CA SER A 49 10.53 -12.14 2.85
C SER A 49 11.82 -12.63 2.16
N ASP A 50 12.95 -11.98 2.45
CA ASP A 50 14.23 -12.16 1.76
C ASP A 50 15.29 -12.88 2.62
N GLY A 51 14.93 -13.36 3.81
CA GLY A 51 15.86 -13.86 4.81
C GLY A 51 15.41 -15.10 5.58
N PHE A 52 16.37 -15.72 6.29
CA PHE A 52 16.09 -16.84 7.17
C PHE A 52 15.55 -16.34 8.53
N LEU A 53 14.35 -16.79 8.89
CA LEU A 53 13.64 -16.37 10.11
C LEU A 53 13.24 -14.88 10.11
N THR A 54 13.03 -14.28 8.93
CA THR A 54 12.54 -12.92 8.73
C THR A 54 11.12 -12.91 8.16
N GLY A 55 10.45 -11.76 8.26
CA GLY A 55 9.16 -11.50 7.64
C GLY A 55 9.23 -10.48 6.52
N ALA A 56 8.05 -10.03 6.08
CA ALA A 56 7.89 -8.87 5.19
C ALA A 56 7.30 -7.70 6.00
N GLU A 57 8.06 -6.62 6.18
CA GLU A 57 7.67 -5.46 6.98
C GLU A 57 8.02 -4.16 6.26
N GLY A 58 7.11 -3.18 6.33
CA GLY A 58 7.40 -1.86 5.83
C GLY A 58 6.24 -0.88 5.87
N THR A 59 6.51 0.29 5.31
CA THR A 59 5.57 1.39 5.18
C THR A 59 5.51 1.88 3.75
N GLY A 60 4.30 1.86 3.20
CA GLY A 60 3.99 2.38 1.87
C GLY A 60 3.27 3.71 1.93
N TYR A 61 3.51 4.53 0.91
CA TYR A 61 2.93 5.86 0.76
C TYR A 61 2.22 6.01 -0.58
N LEU A 62 1.13 6.76 -0.57
CA LEU A 62 0.43 7.18 -1.77
C LEU A 62 0.27 8.69 -1.78
N GLY A 63 0.64 9.30 -2.91
CA GLY A 63 0.42 10.71 -3.19
C GLY A 63 -0.56 10.93 -4.33
N THR A 64 -0.60 12.16 -4.83
CA THR A 64 -1.31 12.50 -6.08
C THR A 64 -0.35 12.39 -7.26
N PRO A 65 -0.82 12.13 -8.50
CA PRO A 65 0.06 12.07 -9.67
C PRO A 65 0.84 13.36 -9.94
N GLN A 66 0.31 14.50 -9.52
CA GLN A 66 0.97 15.81 -9.69
C GLN A 66 2.01 16.09 -8.59
N ASN A 67 1.89 15.43 -7.45
CA ASN A 67 2.82 15.53 -6.34
C ASN A 67 2.84 14.21 -5.53
N PRO A 68 3.58 13.19 -6.00
CA PRO A 68 3.62 11.87 -5.36
C PRO A 68 4.20 11.93 -3.94
N ASN A 69 5.10 12.89 -3.69
CA ASN A 69 5.70 13.11 -2.37
C ASN A 69 4.73 13.73 -1.35
N ASP A 70 3.59 14.30 -1.80
CA ASP A 70 2.54 14.77 -0.90
C ASP A 70 1.70 13.59 -0.45
N THR A 71 2.15 12.93 0.62
CA THR A 71 1.52 11.73 1.17
C THR A 71 0.07 12.00 1.56
N GLN A 72 -0.85 11.36 0.84
CA GLN A 72 -2.29 11.36 1.11
C GLN A 72 -2.70 10.20 1.99
N ILE A 73 -2.07 9.03 1.78
CA ILE A 73 -2.35 7.77 2.48
C ILE A 73 -1.03 7.10 2.87
N THR A 74 -0.96 6.59 4.10
CA THR A 74 0.10 5.68 4.56
C THR A 74 -0.47 4.28 4.78
N LEU A 75 0.25 3.27 4.31
CA LEU A 75 -0.02 1.85 4.50
C LEU A 75 1.10 1.27 5.37
N ASN A 76 0.75 0.49 6.39
CA ASN A 76 1.72 -0.28 7.17
C ASN A 76 1.38 -1.76 7.02
N PHE A 77 2.41 -2.57 6.80
CA PHE A 77 2.29 -4.03 6.72
C PHE A 77 3.44 -4.67 7.50
N ASP A 78 3.11 -5.75 8.19
CA ASP A 78 4.04 -6.60 8.94
C ASP A 78 3.49 -8.03 8.88
N ASP A 79 4.18 -8.88 8.13
CA ASP A 79 3.97 -10.32 8.04
C ASP A 79 5.22 -11.05 8.58
N PRO A 80 5.33 -11.21 9.91
CA PRO A 80 6.54 -11.68 10.56
C PRO A 80 6.74 -13.19 10.36
N TYR A 81 7.99 -13.67 10.41
CA TYR A 81 8.30 -15.11 10.34
C TYR A 81 7.47 -15.98 11.30
N ALA A 82 7.21 -15.47 12.51
CA ALA A 82 6.37 -16.10 13.50
C ALA A 82 5.64 -15.02 14.31
N GLY A 83 4.33 -15.17 14.45
CA GLY A 83 3.50 -14.18 15.13
C GLY A 83 2.15 -14.05 14.47
N GLY A 84 1.52 -12.89 14.66
CA GLY A 84 0.31 -12.52 13.93
C GLY A 84 0.58 -11.30 13.08
N ASN A 85 0.03 -11.29 11.89
CA ASN A 85 0.28 -10.26 10.90
C ASN A 85 -0.46 -8.99 11.31
N SER A 86 0.16 -7.84 11.04
CA SER A 86 -0.41 -6.53 11.33
C SER A 86 -0.47 -5.71 10.05
N PHE A 87 -1.65 -5.18 9.77
CA PHE A 87 -1.85 -4.29 8.63
C PHE A 87 -2.69 -3.12 9.08
N SER A 88 -2.30 -1.91 8.67
CA SER A 88 -3.07 -0.71 8.94
C SER A 88 -2.93 0.29 7.80
N CYS A 89 -3.86 1.23 7.75
CA CYS A 89 -3.66 2.41 6.93
C CYS A 89 -4.23 3.65 7.60
N SER A 90 -3.68 4.79 7.24
CA SER A 90 -4.11 6.10 7.71
C SER A 90 -4.21 7.06 6.54
N ALA A 91 -5.21 7.94 6.59
CA ALA A 91 -5.35 9.03 5.63
C ALA A 91 -4.83 10.31 6.28
N GLN A 92 -3.86 10.94 5.63
CA GLN A 92 -3.31 12.23 6.00
C GLN A 92 -4.18 13.36 5.44
N ASN A 93 -4.77 13.13 4.27
CA ASN A 93 -5.77 14.03 3.71
C ASN A 93 -7.11 13.83 4.44
N PRO A 94 -7.68 14.87 5.09
CA PRO A 94 -8.93 14.76 5.81
C PRO A 94 -10.14 14.51 4.90
N ALA A 95 -10.01 14.71 3.58
CA ALA A 95 -11.04 14.40 2.60
C ALA A 95 -11.05 12.92 2.19
N LEU A 96 -10.12 12.10 2.70
CA LEU A 96 -10.02 10.69 2.41
C LEU A 96 -10.21 9.85 3.68
N ALA A 97 -10.68 8.63 3.49
CA ALA A 97 -10.72 7.59 4.51
C ALA A 97 -10.04 6.34 3.96
N CYS A 98 -9.26 5.66 4.80
CA CYS A 98 -8.66 4.38 4.45
C CYS A 98 -9.13 3.30 5.41
N THR A 99 -9.42 2.13 4.83
CA THR A 99 -9.71 0.91 5.58
C THR A 99 -8.89 -0.23 5.00
N VAL A 100 -8.55 -1.21 5.84
CA VAL A 100 -7.84 -2.41 5.41
C VAL A 100 -8.66 -3.64 5.76
N SER A 101 -8.68 -4.60 4.85
CA SER A 101 -9.17 -5.96 5.08
C SER A 101 -8.04 -6.92 4.79
N THR A 102 -7.87 -7.94 5.62
CA THR A 102 -6.76 -8.90 5.49
C THR A 102 -7.31 -10.31 5.38
N SER A 103 -6.54 -11.18 4.73
CA SER A 103 -6.84 -12.62 4.67
C SER A 103 -5.56 -13.43 4.59
N GLY A 104 -5.59 -14.64 5.17
CA GLY A 104 -4.42 -15.51 5.23
C GLY A 104 -3.61 -15.30 6.52
N ASN A 105 -2.74 -16.26 6.80
CA ASN A 105 -1.76 -16.19 7.89
C ASN A 105 -0.34 -16.18 7.29
N ASP A 106 -0.06 -17.11 6.38
CA ASP A 106 1.14 -17.13 5.54
C ASP A 106 0.74 -16.69 4.12
N ASN A 107 1.61 -15.95 3.42
CA ASN A 107 1.29 -15.20 2.20
C ASN A 107 0.03 -14.34 2.36
N ALA A 108 0.00 -13.50 3.40
CA ALA A 108 -1.19 -12.72 3.70
C ALA A 108 -1.50 -11.68 2.62
N ILE A 109 -2.78 -11.54 2.31
CA ILE A 109 -3.27 -10.54 1.36
C ILE A 109 -3.92 -9.41 2.14
N ALA A 110 -3.40 -8.19 1.98
CA ALA A 110 -3.99 -6.96 2.50
C ALA A 110 -4.66 -6.15 1.40
N VAL A 111 -5.96 -5.92 1.54
CA VAL A 111 -6.77 -5.09 0.65
C VAL A 111 -7.05 -3.75 1.33
N TYR A 112 -6.27 -2.75 0.96
CA TYR A 112 -6.51 -1.35 1.33
C TYR A 112 -7.57 -0.73 0.43
N ILE A 113 -8.60 -0.14 1.02
CA ILE A 113 -9.71 0.53 0.33
C ILE A 113 -9.70 2.00 0.76
N VAL A 114 -9.54 2.88 -0.23
CA VAL A 114 -9.56 4.34 -0.03
C VAL A 114 -10.87 4.91 -0.58
N LYS A 115 -11.53 5.80 0.16
CA LYS A 115 -12.79 6.46 -0.20
C LYS A 115 -12.73 7.93 0.18
N ASP A 116 -13.67 8.72 -0.34
CA ASP A 116 -13.88 10.08 0.16
C ASP A 116 -14.43 10.03 1.60
N SER A 117 -13.97 10.92 2.46
CA SER A 117 -14.46 11.02 3.83
C SER A 117 -15.90 11.56 3.82
N GLY A 118 -16.85 10.84 4.41
CA GLY A 118 -18.24 11.30 4.53
C GLY A 118 -19.18 10.89 3.38
N SER A 119 -18.71 10.04 2.46
CA SER A 119 -19.54 9.34 1.46
C SER A 119 -20.23 8.10 2.04
#